data_AF-A0A3N5PF69-F1
#
_entry.id   AF-A0A3N5PF69-F1
#
_cell.length_a   1.000
_cell.length_b   1.000
_cell.length_c   1.000
_cell.angle_alpha   90.00
_cell.angle_beta   90.00
_cell.angle_gamma   90.00
#
_symmetry.space_group_name_H-M   'P 1'
#
loop_
_entity.id
_entity.type
_entity.pdbx_description
1 polymer ?
#
loop_
_entity_poly.entity_id
_entity_poly.type
_entity_poly.pdbx_seq_one_letter_code
_entity_poly.pdbx_strand_id
1 'polypeptide(L)'
;MGLMALYSGLRFPGVLGHVLSQSGAFSLFERDTVVSSLALYGPVPALKIFMDVGTFEGFLDTNRRLHRRLALRGFQVRYHEYNGGHNFTAWRNDLGHGLEWLFPGAGEPAGGSEG
;
A
#
# COMPACT_ATOMS: atom_id res chain seq x y z
N MET A 1 -10.14 0.92 5.07
CA MET A 1 -9.26 1.99 5.59
C MET A 1 -8.16 2.41 4.61
N GLY A 2 -7.81 1.63 3.58
CA GLY A 2 -6.67 1.93 2.70
C GLY A 2 -6.81 3.04 1.64
N LEU A 3 -8.02 3.32 1.13
CA LEU A 3 -8.21 4.30 0.05
C LEU A 3 -7.75 5.71 0.45
N MET A 4 -8.23 6.19 1.61
CA MET A 4 -7.93 7.54 2.08
C MET A 4 -6.48 7.69 2.55
N ALA A 5 -5.87 6.64 3.11
CA ALA A 5 -4.46 6.66 3.47
C ALA A 5 -3.58 6.92 2.24
N LEU A 6 -3.84 6.20 1.14
CA LEU A 6 -3.10 6.38 -0.10
C LEU A 6 -3.42 7.73 -0.76
N TYR A 7 -4.68 8.15 -0.76
CA TYR A 7 -5.07 9.49 -1.23
C TYR A 7 -4.26 10.60 -0.55
N SER A 8 -4.20 10.58 0.78
CA SER A 8 -3.51 11.60 1.57
C SER A 8 -2.00 11.57 1.33
N GLY A 9 -1.38 10.40 1.27
CA GLY A 9 0.05 10.28 0.98
C GLY A 9 0.44 10.81 -0.41
N LEU A 10 -0.39 10.54 -1.43
CA LEU A 10 -0.16 11.05 -2.79
C LEU A 10 -0.37 12.57 -2.91
N ARG A 11 -1.25 13.16 -2.09
CA ARG A 11 -1.54 14.60 -2.12
C ARG A 11 -0.60 15.44 -1.26
N PHE A 12 -0.13 14.89 -0.15
CA PHE A 12 0.70 15.61 0.81
C PHE A 12 2.00 14.85 1.14
N PRO A 13 2.81 14.48 0.14
CA PRO A 13 4.00 13.66 0.37
C PRO A 13 5.07 14.36 1.23
N GLY A 14 5.08 15.69 1.28
CA GLY A 14 5.98 16.45 2.18
C GLY A 14 5.59 16.38 3.66
N VAL A 15 4.38 15.89 3.97
CA VAL A 15 3.88 15.70 5.34
C VAL A 15 3.83 14.22 5.70
N LEU A 16 3.40 13.37 4.75
CA LEU A 16 3.27 11.93 4.91
C LEU A 16 4.30 11.20 4.05
N GLY A 17 5.37 10.71 4.66
CA GLY A 17 6.41 9.91 3.98
C GLY A 17 6.11 8.40 3.92
N HIS A 18 5.14 7.93 4.72
CA HIS A 18 4.80 6.52 4.87
C HIS A 18 3.27 6.33 4.79
N VAL A 19 2.83 5.33 4.02
CA VAL A 19 1.42 4.95 3.90
C VAL A 19 1.28 3.46 4.16
N LEU A 20 0.34 3.10 5.03
CA LEU A 20 -0.16 1.74 5.21
C LEU A 20 -1.61 1.69 4.73
N SER A 21 -1.87 0.88 3.71
CA SER A 21 -3.16 0.81 3.03
C SER A 21 -3.77 -0.59 3.14
N GLN A 22 -4.66 -0.76 4.12
CA GLN A 22 -5.35 -2.05 4.33
C GLN A 22 -6.66 -2.13 3.56
N SER A 23 -6.82 -3.22 2.81
CA SER A 23 -8.04 -3.55 2.06
C SER A 23 -8.57 -2.37 1.26
N GLY A 24 -7.71 -1.77 0.42
CA GLY A 24 -8.04 -0.53 -0.28
C GLY A 24 -9.16 -0.71 -1.31
N ALA A 25 -10.26 0.02 -1.16
CA ALA A 25 -11.36 0.05 -2.13
C ALA A 25 -11.02 0.94 -3.35
N PHE A 26 -10.05 0.54 -4.17
CA PHE A 26 -9.56 1.35 -5.30
C PHE A 26 -10.45 1.32 -6.53
N SER A 27 -11.40 0.40 -6.57
CA SER A 27 -12.48 0.36 -7.54
C SER A 27 -13.80 0.04 -6.82
N LEU A 28 -14.87 0.73 -7.20
CA LEU A 28 -16.23 0.56 -6.68
C LEU A 28 -17.16 0.57 -7.89
N PHE A 29 -18.09 -0.39 -7.96
CA PHE A 29 -19.03 -0.52 -9.09
C PHE A 29 -18.32 -0.48 -10.46
N GLU A 30 -17.23 -1.23 -10.60
CA GLU A 30 -16.40 -1.33 -11.81
C GLU A 30 -15.74 -0.03 -12.27
N ARG A 31 -15.72 1.00 -11.42
CA ARG A 31 -15.07 2.28 -11.72
C ARG A 31 -13.85 2.47 -10.83
N ASP A 32 -12.74 2.88 -11.44
CA ASP A 32 -11.54 3.25 -10.71
C ASP A 32 -11.79 4.54 -9.91
N THR A 33 -11.34 4.56 -8.66
CA THR A 33 -11.40 5.76 -7.81
C THR A 33 -10.36 6.79 -8.27
N VAL A 34 -10.51 8.03 -7.79
CA VAL A 34 -9.54 9.11 -8.04
C VAL A 34 -8.11 8.74 -7.62
N VAL A 35 -7.95 7.89 -6.61
CA VAL A 35 -6.64 7.42 -6.14
C VAL A 35 -5.91 6.62 -7.21
N SER A 36 -6.63 5.79 -7.96
CA SER A 36 -6.07 5.06 -9.11
C SER A 36 -5.54 6.02 -10.17
N SER A 37 -6.27 7.11 -10.46
CA SER A 37 -5.83 8.14 -11.40
C SER A 37 -4.64 8.96 -10.89
N LEU A 38 -4.62 9.32 -9.59
CA LEU A 38 -3.49 10.01 -8.98
C LEU A 38 -2.22 9.15 -9.01
N ALA A 39 -2.34 7.86 -8.68
CA ALA A 39 -1.24 6.92 -8.75
C ALA A 39 -0.74 6.71 -10.19
N LEU A 40 -1.66 6.71 -11.17
CA LEU A 40 -1.34 6.44 -12.57
C LEU A 40 -0.79 7.61 -13.36
N TYR A 41 -1.22 8.84 -13.06
CA TYR A 41 -0.93 10.00 -13.88
C TYR A 41 -0.25 11.13 -13.10
N GLY A 42 -0.25 11.06 -11.77
CA GLY A 42 0.41 12.03 -10.93
C GLY A 42 1.95 11.91 -10.91
N PRO A 43 2.62 12.79 -10.15
CA PRO A 43 4.04 12.66 -9.85
C PRO A 43 4.32 11.39 -9.01
N VAL A 44 5.58 10.95 -9.01
CA VAL A 44 6.06 9.84 -8.18
C VAL A 44 6.87 10.44 -7.03
N PRO A 45 6.24 10.78 -5.89
CA PRO A 45 6.96 11.32 -4.74
C PRO A 45 7.83 10.26 -4.05
N ALA A 46 8.77 10.72 -3.22
CA ALA A 46 9.49 9.89 -2.26
C ALA A 46 8.54 9.44 -1.13
N LEU A 47 7.72 8.43 -1.41
CA LEU A 47 6.71 7.89 -0.53
C LEU A 47 6.88 6.37 -0.40
N LYS A 48 6.98 5.87 0.82
CA LYS A 48 6.96 4.43 1.13
C LYS A 48 5.52 3.97 1.31
N ILE A 49 5.10 2.97 0.54
CA ILE A 49 3.71 2.49 0.51
C ILE A 49 3.68 1.00 0.86
N PHE A 50 3.01 0.64 1.94
CA PHE A 50 2.64 -0.74 2.22
C PHE A 50 1.15 -0.92 1.89
N MET A 51 0.83 -1.98 1.15
CA MET A 51 -0.53 -2.34 0.79
C MET A 51 -0.81 -3.78 1.21
N ASP A 52 -1.97 -4.02 1.82
CA ASP A 52 -2.44 -5.37 2.09
C ASP A 52 -3.90 -5.56 1.66
N VAL A 53 -4.28 -6.82 1.43
CA VAL A 53 -5.66 -7.22 1.19
C VAL A 53 -5.84 -8.70 1.50
N GLY A 54 -6.99 -9.05 2.06
CA GLY A 54 -7.38 -10.44 2.26
C GLY A 54 -7.75 -11.14 0.95
N THR A 55 -7.33 -12.39 0.80
CA THR A 55 -7.62 -13.20 -0.39
C THR A 55 -9.10 -13.55 -0.58
N PHE A 56 -9.92 -13.41 0.47
CA PHE A 56 -11.38 -13.61 0.40
C PHE A 56 -12.15 -12.30 0.19
N GLU A 57 -11.47 -11.19 -0.08
CA GLU A 57 -12.10 -9.88 -0.26
C GLU A 57 -12.46 -9.58 -1.72
N GLY A 58 -13.58 -8.88 -1.91
CA GLY A 58 -13.97 -8.32 -3.21
C GLY A 58 -13.04 -7.22 -3.73
N PHE A 59 -12.01 -6.83 -2.97
CA PHE A 59 -11.03 -5.83 -3.35
C PHE A 59 -9.69 -6.41 -3.82
N LEU A 60 -9.53 -7.74 -3.82
CA LEU A 60 -8.26 -8.40 -4.16
C LEU A 60 -7.70 -7.94 -5.51
N ASP A 61 -8.50 -8.05 -6.57
CA ASP A 61 -8.04 -7.73 -7.93
C ASP A 61 -7.74 -6.24 -8.12
N THR A 62 -8.47 -5.35 -7.44
CA THR A 62 -8.19 -3.91 -7.53
C THR A 62 -6.90 -3.53 -6.81
N ASN A 63 -6.61 -4.17 -5.68
CA ASN A 63 -5.33 -3.99 -4.97
C ASN A 63 -4.16 -4.54 -5.79
N ARG A 64 -4.26 -5.75 -6.34
CA ARG A 64 -3.26 -6.33 -7.26
C ARG A 64 -2.98 -5.42 -8.46
N ARG A 65 -4.04 -4.91 -9.10
CA ARG A 65 -3.92 -4.03 -10.27
C ARG A 65 -3.26 -2.70 -9.91
N LEU A 66 -3.62 -2.10 -8.78
CA LEU A 66 -2.99 -0.85 -8.34
C LEU A 66 -1.53 -1.06 -7.92
N HIS A 67 -1.22 -2.13 -7.18
CA HIS A 67 0.16 -2.47 -6.81
C HIS A 67 1.06 -2.59 -8.05
N ARG A 68 0.63 -3.34 -9.07
CA ARG A 68 1.38 -3.45 -10.34
C ARG A 68 1.62 -2.09 -10.99
N ARG A 69 0.61 -1.22 -11.01
CA ARG A 69 0.70 0.14 -11.57
C ARG A 69 1.70 1.01 -10.79
N LEU A 70 1.65 0.98 -9.45
CA LEU A 70 2.59 1.71 -8.60
C LEU A 70 4.04 1.22 -8.81
N ALA A 71 4.25 -0.11 -8.82
CA ALA A 71 5.57 -0.70 -9.05
C ALA A 71 6.14 -0.31 -10.43
N LEU A 72 5.33 -0.40 -11.49
CA LEU A 72 5.73 0.00 -12.85
C LEU A 72 6.09 1.49 -12.94
N ARG A 73 5.45 2.33 -12.13
CA ARG A 73 5.73 3.76 -12.07
C ARG A 73 6.94 4.12 -11.19
N GLY A 74 7.57 3.15 -10.53
CA GLY A 74 8.77 3.36 -9.71
C GLY A 74 8.48 3.81 -8.27
N PHE A 75 7.26 3.65 -7.76
CA PHE A 75 6.98 3.88 -6.35
C PHE A 75 7.70 2.85 -5.48
N GLN A 76 8.15 3.26 -4.29
CA GLN A 76 8.61 2.34 -3.25
C GLN A 76 7.40 1.69 -2.59
N VAL A 77 6.92 0.60 -3.18
CA VAL A 77 5.71 -0.11 -2.73
C VAL A 77 6.02 -1.56 -2.33
N ARG A 78 5.44 -2.01 -1.23
CA ARG A 78 5.38 -3.41 -0.81
C ARG A 78 3.92 -3.85 -0.76
N TYR A 79 3.66 -5.08 -1.21
CA TYR A 79 2.33 -5.65 -1.26
C TYR A 79 2.29 -6.99 -0.53
N HIS A 80 1.24 -7.19 0.28
CA HIS A 80 1.01 -8.40 1.05
C HIS A 80 -0.42 -8.91 0.83
N GLU A 81 -0.57 -10.22 0.70
CA GLU A 81 -1.88 -10.88 0.67
C GLU A 81 -1.94 -11.86 1.84
N TYR A 82 -3.05 -11.84 2.58
CA TYR A 82 -3.26 -12.72 3.72
C TYR A 82 -4.55 -13.54 3.58
N ASN A 83 -4.60 -14.69 4.24
CA ASN A 83 -5.79 -15.54 4.26
C ASN A 83 -6.85 -14.96 5.20
N GLY A 84 -7.69 -14.06 4.67
CA GLY A 84 -8.71 -13.37 5.44
C GLY A 84 -9.73 -12.64 4.57
N GLY A 85 -10.83 -12.23 5.20
CA GLY A 85 -11.86 -11.39 4.59
C GLY A 85 -11.79 -9.95 5.08
N HIS A 86 -12.80 -9.16 4.72
CA HIS A 86 -12.87 -7.73 5.01
C HIS A 86 -13.36 -7.47 6.45
N ASN A 87 -12.49 -7.71 7.45
CA ASN A 87 -12.86 -7.61 8.87
C ASN A 87 -11.74 -7.10 9.79
N PHE A 88 -12.13 -6.53 10.92
CA PHE A 88 -11.21 -5.91 11.88
C PHE A 88 -10.18 -6.87 12.48
N THR A 89 -10.54 -8.13 12.72
CA THR A 89 -9.61 -9.11 13.30
C THR A 89 -8.46 -9.40 12.36
N ALA A 90 -8.75 -9.59 11.07
CA ALA A 90 -7.73 -9.78 10.05
C ALA A 90 -6.81 -8.56 9.96
N TRP A 91 -7.38 -7.35 9.85
CA TRP A 91 -6.59 -6.11 9.77
C TRP A 91 -5.68 -5.87 10.97
N ARG A 92 -6.19 -6.08 12.18
CA ARG A 92 -5.41 -5.93 13.41
C ARG A 92 -4.22 -6.89 13.44
N ASN A 93 -4.43 -8.13 13.03
CA ASN A 93 -3.39 -9.15 13.03
C ASN A 93 -2.33 -8.87 11.95
N ASP A 94 -2.74 -8.33 10.80
CA ASP A 94 -1.85 -8.04 9.67
C ASP A 94 -1.05 -6.73 9.82
N LEU A 95 -1.57 -5.79 10.63
CA LEU A 95 -1.01 -4.45 10.81
C LEU A 95 0.50 -4.45 11.13
N GLY A 96 0.98 -5.44 11.90
CA GLY A 96 2.39 -5.56 12.28
C GLY A 96 3.34 -5.63 11.08
N HIS A 97 2.99 -6.42 10.06
CA HIS A 97 3.82 -6.59 8.86
C HIS A 97 4.04 -5.28 8.11
N GLY A 98 3.01 -4.43 8.05
CA GLY A 98 3.11 -3.13 7.42
C GLY A 98 3.99 -2.17 8.23
N LEU A 99 3.82 -2.13 9.56
CA LEU A 99 4.57 -1.23 10.42
C LEU A 99 6.07 -1.58 10.47
N GLU A 100 6.41 -2.87 10.55
CA GLU A 100 7.80 -3.34 10.56
C GLU A 100 8.56 -2.92 9.29
N TRP A 101 7.90 -2.95 8.13
CA TRP A 101 8.54 -2.54 6.88
C TRP A 101 8.61 -1.02 6.69
N LEU A 102 7.57 -0.31 7.12
CA LEU A 102 7.54 1.15 7.02
C LEU A 102 8.57 1.77 7.97
N PHE A 103 8.70 1.23 9.18
CA PHE A 103 9.58 1.72 10.24
C PHE A 103 10.51 0.60 10.73
N PRO A 104 11.48 0.17 9.91
CA PRO A 104 12.51 -0.74 10.38
C PRO A 104 13.21 -0.10 11.58
N GLY A 105 13.43 -0.86 12.65
CA GLY A 105 14.05 -0.36 13.87
C GLY A 105 15.37 0.37 13.58
N ALA A 106 15.74 1.33 14.42
CA ALA A 106 16.85 2.27 14.20
C ALA A 106 18.27 1.65 14.15
N GLY A 107 18.42 0.34 13.90
CA GLY A 107 19.67 -0.40 14.11
C GLY A 107 19.97 -1.57 13.17
N GLU A 108 19.31 -1.74 12.03
CA GLU A 108 19.77 -2.71 11.03
C GLU A 108 20.41 -2.01 9.83
N PRO A 109 21.73 -2.11 9.63
CA PRO A 109 22.34 -1.65 8.39
C PRO A 109 21.76 -2.46 7.24
N ALA A 110 21.41 -1.78 6.16
CA ALA A 110 21.08 -2.41 4.89
C ALA A 110 22.23 -3.37 4.53
N GLY A 111 21.94 -4.66 4.53
CA GLY A 111 22.93 -5.71 4.30
C GLY A 111 23.79 -5.37 3.10
N GLY A 112 25.08 -5.15 3.35
CA GLY A 112 26.09 -5.00 2.33
C GLY A 112 26.20 -6.30 1.55
N SER A 113 26.11 -6.22 0.23
CA SER A 113 26.62 -7.27 -0.65
C SER A 113 28.15 -7.20 -0.64
N GLU A 114 28.79 -8.09 0.11
CA GLU A 114 30.19 -8.48 -0.09
C GLU A 114 30.21 -9.92 -0.63
N GLY A 115 30.94 -10.14 -1.73
CA GLY A 115 31.32 -11.47 -2.25
C GLY A 115 30.67 -11.84 -3.57
#